data_AF-A0A1D6I905-F1
#
_entry.id   AF-A0A1D6I905-F1
#
_cell.length_a   1.000
_cell.length_b   1.000
_cell.length_c   1.000
_cell.angle_alpha   90.00
_cell.angle_beta   90.00
_cell.angle_gamma   90.00
#
_symmetry.space_group_name_H-M   'P 1'
#
loop_
_entity.id
_entity.type
_entity.pdbx_description
1 polymer ?
#
loop_
_entity_poly.entity_id
_entity_poly.type
_entity_poly.pdbx_seq_one_letter_code
_entity_poly.pdbx_strand_id
1 'polypeptide(L)'
;MKLGELSAKLMGLALVDAILVASSILHMLNLANLIEEVQITHRRRNSKLKKGGFADEGSATTESDIEETLKRLVSEVGKSLEEVFEALKNQIDPHLCLCLFYIF
;
A
#
# COMPACT_ATOMS: atom_id res chain seq x y z
N MET A 1 12.95 -6.66 -28.63
CA MET A 1 12.86 -5.47 -29.51
C MET A 1 13.80 -4.41 -28.97
N LYS A 2 14.67 -3.83 -29.79
CA LYS A 2 15.57 -2.77 -29.31
C LYS A 2 14.81 -1.45 -29.18
N LEU A 3 15.17 -0.60 -28.22
CA LEU A 3 14.51 0.69 -28.00
C LEU A 3 14.55 1.59 -29.25
N GLY A 4 15.64 1.53 -30.02
CA GLY A 4 15.76 2.28 -31.28
C GLY A 4 14.77 1.83 -32.36
N GLU A 5 14.48 0.53 -32.46
CA GLU A 5 13.49 0.01 -33.42
C GLU A 5 12.06 0.40 -33.03
N LEU A 6 11.76 0.44 -31.73
CA LEU A 6 10.47 0.93 -31.22
C LEU A 6 10.29 2.42 -31.51
N SER A 7 11.32 3.22 -31.23
CA SER A 7 11.29 4.66 -31.44
C SER A 7 11.09 5.00 -32.93
N ALA A 8 11.79 4.31 -33.83
CA ALA A 8 11.60 4.50 -35.28
C ALA A 8 10.17 4.17 -35.73
N LYS A 9 9.56 3.11 -35.17
CA LYS A 9 8.15 2.76 -35.47
C LYS A 9 7.16 3.78 -34.94
N LEU A 10 7.37 4.29 -33.72
CA LEU A 10 6.49 5.29 -33.12
C LEU A 10 6.57 6.64 -33.84
N MET A 11 7.77 7.06 -34.27
CA MET A 11 7.95 8.30 -35.05
C MET A 11 7.38 8.21 -36.47
N GLY A 12 7.17 7.00 -36.99
CA GLY A 12 6.57 6.78 -38.32
C GLY A 12 5.04 6.77 -38.34
N LEU A 13 4.36 6.90 -37.19
CA LEU A 13 2.90 6.90 -37.11
C LEU A 13 2.32 8.24 -37.57
N ALA A 14 1.17 8.20 -38.25
CA ALA A 14 0.37 9.40 -38.45
C ALA A 14 -0.18 9.90 -37.11
N LEU A 15 -0.53 11.19 -37.02
CA LEU A 15 -0.98 11.82 -35.77
C LEU A 15 -2.15 11.06 -35.11
N VAL A 16 -3.14 10.65 -35.90
CA VAL A 16 -4.32 9.92 -35.41
C VAL A 16 -3.92 8.56 -34.84
N ASP A 17 -3.03 7.84 -35.52
CA ASP A 17 -2.54 6.54 -35.07
C ASP A 17 -1.67 6.66 -33.81
N ALA A 18 -0.83 7.70 -33.74
CA ALA A 18 0.00 7.97 -32.57
C ALA A 18 -0.86 8.26 -31.32
N ILE A 19 -1.93 9.07 -31.47
CA ILE A 19 -2.88 9.33 -30.40
C ILE A 19 -3.58 8.04 -29.96
N LEU A 20 -4.03 7.23 -30.92
CA LEU A 20 -4.72 5.98 -30.63
C LEU A 20 -3.81 4.98 -29.91
N VAL A 21 -2.55 4.85 -30.34
CA VAL A 21 -1.55 3.99 -29.70
C VAL A 21 -1.23 4.46 -28.29
N ALA A 22 -0.99 5.76 -28.10
CA ALA A 22 -0.69 6.32 -26.78
C ALA A 22 -1.88 6.14 -25.82
N SER A 23 -3.10 6.42 -26.28
CA SER A 23 -4.33 6.21 -25.51
C SER A 23 -4.51 4.73 -25.13
N SER A 24 -4.30 3.82 -26.07
CA SER A 24 -4.40 2.38 -25.82
C SER A 24 -3.39 1.90 -24.77
N ILE A 25 -2.14 2.39 -24.83
CA ILE A 25 -1.11 2.08 -23.82
C ILE A 25 -1.51 2.63 -22.45
N LEU A 26 -2.02 3.86 -22.38
CA LEU A 26 -2.51 4.46 -21.13
C LEU A 26 -3.66 3.63 -20.54
N HIS A 27 -4.62 3.20 -21.36
CA HIS A 27 -5.73 2.36 -20.90
C HIS A 27 -5.26 1.00 -20.38
N MET A 28 -4.30 0.36 -21.07
CA MET A 28 -3.72 -0.90 -20.59
C MET A 28 -2.97 -0.72 -19.26
N LEU A 29 -2.25 0.38 -19.08
CA LEU A 29 -1.57 0.69 -17.82
C LEU A 29 -2.56 0.94 -16.68
N ASN A 30 -3.62 1.69 -16.94
CA ASN A 30 -4.68 1.93 -15.95
C ASN A 30 -5.36 0.61 -15.54
N LEU A 31 -5.62 -0.29 -16.48
CA LEU A 31 -6.18 -1.61 -16.18
C LEU A 31 -5.21 -2.46 -15.35
N ALA A 32 -3.90 -2.44 -15.68
CA ALA A 32 -2.88 -3.14 -14.90
C ALA A 32 -2.82 -2.63 -13.46
N ASN A 33 -2.87 -1.31 -13.26
CA ASN A 33 -2.90 -0.71 -11.93
C ASN A 33 -4.14 -1.13 -11.14
N LEU A 34 -5.33 -1.12 -11.76
CA LEU A 34 -6.57 -1.54 -11.10
C LEU A 34 -6.51 -3.03 -10.69
N ILE A 35 -5.95 -3.88 -11.54
CA ILE A 35 -5.76 -5.29 -11.22
C ILE A 35 -4.78 -5.45 -10.05
N GLU A 36 -3.70 -4.67 -10.01
CA GLU A 36 -2.74 -4.68 -8.90
C GLU A 36 -3.40 -4.24 -7.58
N GLU A 37 -4.22 -3.19 -7.59
CA GLU A 37 -4.97 -2.72 -6.41
C GLU A 37 -5.92 -3.79 -5.88
N VAL A 38 -6.69 -4.43 -6.77
CA VAL A 38 -7.57 -5.56 -6.42
C VAL A 38 -6.76 -6.72 -5.85
N GLN A 39 -5.61 -7.05 -6.47
CA GLN A 39 -4.74 -8.12 -6.00
C GLN A 39 -4.18 -7.82 -4.61
N ILE A 40 -3.72 -6.59 -4.35
CA ILE A 40 -3.20 -6.16 -3.04
C ILE A 40 -4.31 -6.24 -1.99
N THR A 41 -5.51 -5.73 -2.31
CA THR A 41 -6.66 -5.71 -1.40
C THR A 41 -7.12 -7.12 -1.00
N HIS A 42 -7.18 -8.05 -1.96
CA HIS A 42 -7.61 -9.43 -1.71
C HIS A 42 -6.46 -10.38 -1.35
N ARG A 43 -5.22 -9.87 -1.23
CA ARG A 43 -4.08 -10.69 -0.88
C ARG A 43 -4.22 -11.19 0.56
N ARG A 44 -4.16 -12.50 0.77
CA ARG A 44 -4.09 -13.06 2.13
C ARG A 44 -2.75 -12.71 2.76
N ARG A 45 -2.76 -12.03 3.91
CA ARG A 45 -1.56 -11.84 4.75
C ARG A 45 -1.09 -13.21 5.23
N ASN A 46 0.17 -13.56 4.97
CA ASN A 46 0.75 -14.85 5.36
C ASN A 46 1.72 -14.61 6.52
N SER A 47 1.30 -14.96 7.74
CA SER A 47 2.09 -14.80 8.97
C SER A 47 3.43 -15.54 8.93
N LYS A 48 3.58 -16.57 8.08
CA LYS A 48 4.85 -17.30 7.90
C LYS A 48 5.94 -16.51 7.16
N LEU A 49 5.58 -15.39 6.53
CA LEU A 49 6.55 -14.52 5.84
C LEU A 49 7.22 -13.51 6.79
N LYS A 50 6.64 -13.28 7.97
CA LYS A 50 7.22 -12.39 8.99
C LYS A 50 8.45 -13.06 9.60
N LYS A 51 9.57 -12.34 9.62
CA LYS A 51 10.84 -12.83 10.19
C LYS A 51 11.02 -12.45 11.66
N GLY A 52 10.18 -11.55 12.16
CA GLY A 52 10.30 -10.96 13.49
C GLY A 52 11.33 -9.83 13.46
N GLY A 53 10.88 -8.61 13.76
CA GLY A 53 11.72 -7.42 13.84
C GLY A 53 11.31 -6.32 12.85
N PHE A 54 12.04 -5.20 12.89
CA PHE A 54 11.68 -3.98 12.17
C PHE A 54 11.69 -4.12 10.64
N ALA A 55 12.48 -5.05 10.09
CA ALA A 55 12.52 -5.27 8.64
C ALA A 55 11.17 -5.72 8.06
N ASP A 56 10.30 -6.33 8.87
CA ASP A 56 8.96 -6.74 8.45
C ASP A 56 8.06 -5.52 8.13
N GLU A 57 8.33 -4.36 8.73
CA GLU A 57 7.55 -3.12 8.54
C GLU A 57 7.86 -2.41 7.21
N GLY A 58 8.85 -2.89 6.45
CA GLY A 58 9.23 -2.32 5.14
C GLY A 58 8.35 -2.77 3.97
N SER A 59 7.38 -3.64 4.19
CA SER A 59 6.49 -4.16 3.14
C SER A 59 5.07 -4.37 3.67
N ALA A 60 4.07 -3.90 2.91
CA ALA A 60 2.66 -4.11 3.21
C ALA A 60 2.26 -5.60 3.36
N THR A 61 3.08 -6.52 2.86
CA THR A 61 2.84 -7.96 3.00
C THR A 61 3.20 -8.52 4.38
N THR A 62 4.05 -7.82 5.13
CA THR A 62 4.65 -8.28 6.40
C THR A 62 4.50 -7.26 7.53
N GLU A 63 4.12 -6.02 7.22
CA GLU A 63 3.88 -4.98 8.22
C GLU A 63 2.84 -5.43 9.26
N SER A 64 2.99 -4.91 10.46
CA SER A 64 2.07 -5.18 11.56
C SER A 64 0.76 -4.43 11.34
N ASP A 65 -0.38 -5.08 11.54
CA ASP A 65 -1.63 -4.33 11.70
C ASP A 65 -1.65 -3.55 13.02
N ILE A 66 -2.70 -2.74 13.20
CA ILE A 66 -2.85 -1.91 14.40
C ILE A 66 -2.93 -2.78 15.67
N GLU A 67 -3.59 -3.94 15.63
CA GLU A 67 -3.73 -4.82 16.78
C GLU A 67 -2.39 -5.46 17.16
N GLU A 68 -1.65 -5.99 16.18
CA GLU A 68 -0.30 -6.53 16.35
C GLU A 68 0.65 -5.46 16.90
N THR A 69 0.54 -4.23 16.42
CA THR A 69 1.34 -3.09 16.91
C THR A 69 1.03 -2.78 18.38
N LEU A 70 -0.25 -2.67 18.74
CA LEU A 70 -0.67 -2.43 20.12
C LEU A 70 -0.25 -3.57 21.06
N LYS A 71 -0.38 -4.82 20.61
CA LYS A 71 0.10 -6.00 21.35
C LYS A 71 1.59 -5.91 21.61
N ARG A 72 2.41 -5.64 20.59
CA ARG A 72 3.87 -5.49 20.75
C ARG A 72 4.24 -4.37 21.72
N LEU A 73 3.54 -3.24 21.69
CA LEU A 73 3.79 -2.13 22.63
C LEU A 73 3.58 -2.55 24.09
N VAL A 74 2.54 -3.34 24.38
CA VAL A 74 2.24 -3.80 25.74
C VAL A 74 3.13 -4.98 26.13
N SER A 75 3.29 -5.99 25.27
CA SER A 75 3.96 -7.25 25.62
C SER A 75 5.48 -7.23 25.47
N GLU A 76 6.01 -6.55 24.45
CA GLU A 76 7.44 -6.56 24.12
C GLU A 76 8.15 -5.28 24.58
N VAL A 77 7.50 -4.12 24.40
CA VAL A 77 8.07 -2.81 24.81
C VAL A 77 7.76 -2.48 26.27
N GLY A 78 6.72 -3.08 26.85
CA GLY A 78 6.36 -2.93 28.26
C GLY A 78 5.60 -1.64 28.59
N LYS A 79 4.88 -1.06 27.62
CA LYS A 79 4.02 0.12 27.84
C LYS A 79 2.71 -0.27 28.53
N SER A 80 2.22 0.60 29.41
CA SER A 80 0.88 0.40 29.97
C SER A 80 -0.19 0.73 28.94
N LEU A 81 -1.38 0.15 29.10
CA LEU A 81 -2.50 0.42 28.19
C LEU A 81 -2.89 1.91 28.23
N GLU A 82 -2.83 2.53 29.40
CA GLU A 82 -3.11 3.95 29.62
C GLU A 82 -2.09 4.84 28.90
N GLU A 83 -0.80 4.50 28.95
CA GLU A 83 0.25 5.24 28.23
C GLU A 83 0.04 5.15 26.71
N VAL A 84 -0.27 3.95 26.20
CA VAL A 84 -0.55 3.75 24.77
C VAL A 84 -1.80 4.52 24.34
N PHE A 85 -2.85 4.50 25.16
CA PHE A 85 -4.10 5.21 24.88
C PHE A 85 -3.92 6.74 24.89
N GLU A 86 -3.23 7.26 25.89
CA GLU A 86 -2.97 8.70 25.96
C GLU A 86 -2.05 9.16 24.81
N ALA A 87 -1.10 8.32 24.38
CA ALA A 87 -0.30 8.61 23.19
C ALA A 87 -1.15 8.64 21.91
N LEU A 88 -2.07 7.69 21.72
CA LEU A 88 -2.98 7.67 20.57
C LEU A 88 -3.87 8.92 20.53
N LYS A 89 -4.41 9.33 21.69
CA LYS A 89 -5.24 10.53 21.82
C LYS A 89 -4.49 11.81 21.44
N ASN A 90 -3.19 11.88 21.75
CA ASN A 90 -2.35 13.02 21.41
C ASN A 90 -1.78 12.98 19.98
N GLN A 91 -1.90 11.84 19.28
CA GLN A 91 -1.45 11.68 17.89
C GLN A 91 -2.52 12.15 16.88
N ILE A 92 -3.80 12.13 17.25
CA ILE A 92 -4.92 12.37 16.34
C ILE A 92 -5.71 13.59 16.82
N ASP A 93 -6.36 14.30 15.90
CA ASP A 93 -7.33 15.33 16.29
C ASP A 93 -8.38 14.74 17.27
N PRO A 94 -8.66 15.40 18.41
CA PRO A 94 -9.54 14.86 19.45
C PRO A 94 -10.95 14.52 18.95
N HIS A 95 -11.42 15.12 17.86
CA HIS A 95 -12.72 14.82 17.26
C HIS A 95 -12.72 13.55 16.41
N LEU A 96 -11.57 13.15 15.85
CA LEU A 96 -11.42 11.90 15.09
C LEU A 96 -11.20 10.68 16.00
N CYS A 97 -10.71 10.90 17.21
CA CYS A 97 -10.47 9.85 18.21
C CYS A 97 -11.76 9.07 18.59
N LEU A 98 -12.93 9.73 18.56
CA LEU A 98 -14.23 9.09 18.81
C LEU A 98 -14.66 8.15 17.68
N CYS A 99 -14.27 8.43 16.42
CA CYS A 99 -14.65 7.61 15.28
C CYS A 99 -13.89 6.28 15.22
N LEU A 100 -12.61 6.26 15.62
CA LEU A 100 -11.82 5.02 15.72
C LEU A 100 -12.35 4.08 16.81
N PHE A 101 -12.94 4.63 17.87
CA PHE A 101 -13.45 3.87 19.03
C PHE A 101 -14.84 3.25 18.83
N TYR A 102 -15.55 3.61 17.76
CA TYR A 102 -16.81 2.94 17.37
C TYR A 102 -16.60 1.77 16.39
N ILE A 103 -15.37 1.60 15.91
CA ILE A 103 -15.01 0.61 14.88
C ILE A 103 -14.19 -0.55 15.46
N PHE A 104 -13.56 -0.37 16.63
CA PHE A 104 -12.86 -1.39 17.42
C PHE A 104 -13.47 -1.47 18.82
#